data_AF-A0A976JKQ0-F1
#
_entry.id   AF-A0A976JKQ0-F1
#
_cell.length_a   1.000
_cell.length_b   1.000
_cell.length_c   1.000
_cell.angle_alpha   90.00
_cell.angle_beta   90.00
_cell.angle_gamma   90.00
#
_symmetry.space_group_name_H-M   'P 1'
#
loop_
_entity.id
_entity.type
_entity.pdbx_description
1 polymer ?
#
loop_
_entity_poly.entity_id
_entity_poly.type
_entity_poly.pdbx_seq_one_letter_code
_entity_poly.pdbx_strand_id
1 'polypeptide(L)'
;MSDDTSLEAVVEKPVETIEETKKKVIPSEEFSEKQQQWRISWKYLRGANLIYDCKKRHFACVNNDNFEVCKEEREESFRLNKTVLACAPLKTYKDIGECEKEQKELVAKVPSKKFCVNHRKKIID
;
A
#
# COMPACT_ATOMS: atom_id res chain seq x y z
N MET A 1 -20.52 -58.72 52.16
CA MET A 1 -20.21 -59.44 50.92
C MET A 1 -19.43 -58.45 50.07
N SER A 2 -18.11 -58.41 50.25
CA SER A 2 -17.15 -59.32 49.61
C SER A 2 -16.96 -58.86 48.16
N ASP A 3 -15.96 -58.01 47.94
CA ASP A 3 -14.72 -58.35 47.20
C ASP A 3 -14.91 -57.81 45.75
N ASP A 4 -13.94 -57.34 44.98
CA ASP A 4 -12.52 -57.66 44.97
C ASP A 4 -11.75 -56.52 44.26
N THR A 5 -10.47 -56.47 44.59
CA THR A 5 -9.40 -55.60 44.10
C THR A 5 -8.84 -56.14 42.79
N SER A 6 -8.32 -55.29 41.90
CA SER A 6 -7.05 -55.62 41.22
C SER A 6 -6.43 -54.39 40.56
N LEU A 7 -5.23 -54.08 41.06
CA LEU A 7 -4.18 -53.28 40.44
C LEU A 7 -3.72 -53.91 39.12
N GLU A 8 -3.09 -53.11 38.26
CA GLU A 8 -1.71 -53.23 37.75
C GLU A 8 -1.56 -52.18 36.60
N ALA A 9 -0.43 -51.59 36.25
CA ALA A 9 0.86 -51.28 36.86
C ALA A 9 1.63 -50.54 35.72
N VAL A 10 2.32 -49.43 36.05
CA VAL A 10 3.54 -48.83 35.43
C VAL A 10 3.68 -48.74 33.88
N VAL A 11 4.22 -47.66 33.31
CA VAL A 11 5.68 -47.47 33.13
C VAL A 11 5.89 -46.16 32.36
N GLU A 12 6.70 -45.26 32.94
CA GLU A 12 7.74 -44.39 32.33
C GLU A 12 7.40 -43.47 31.12
N LYS A 13 7.91 -42.24 30.97
CA LYS A 13 9.12 -41.56 31.48
C LYS A 13 8.96 -40.04 31.24
N PRO A 14 9.81 -39.21 31.87
CA PRO A 14 9.80 -37.75 31.75
C PRO A 14 10.74 -37.25 30.64
N VAL A 15 10.75 -35.93 30.47
CA VAL A 15 11.76 -35.09 29.76
C VAL A 15 11.53 -34.92 28.26
N GLU A 16 11.14 -33.71 27.87
CA GLU A 16 12.04 -32.89 27.05
C GLU A 16 11.71 -31.40 27.21
N THR A 17 12.66 -30.74 27.86
CA THR A 17 12.88 -29.30 27.96
C THR A 17 12.85 -28.71 26.55
N ILE A 18 11.83 -27.91 26.22
CA ILE A 18 11.87 -27.08 25.02
C ILE A 18 12.68 -25.84 25.38
N GLU A 19 13.98 -25.94 25.08
CA GLU A 19 14.95 -24.88 25.22
C GLU A 19 14.53 -23.61 24.47
N GLU A 20 14.88 -22.51 25.11
CA GLU A 20 15.07 -21.15 24.59
C GLU A 20 15.10 -21.02 23.06
N THR A 21 13.93 -20.78 22.47
CA THR A 21 13.89 -19.91 21.29
C THR A 21 13.73 -18.48 21.79
N LYS A 22 14.88 -17.83 21.99
CA LYS A 22 15.00 -16.36 22.10
C LYS A 22 14.32 -15.74 20.89
N LYS A 23 13.01 -15.49 20.99
CA LYS A 23 12.34 -14.48 20.18
C LYS A 23 13.10 -13.20 20.44
N LYS A 24 13.91 -12.79 19.47
CA LYS A 24 14.40 -11.43 19.38
C LYS A 24 13.14 -10.57 19.22
N VAL A 25 12.59 -10.13 20.35
CA VAL A 25 11.50 -9.16 20.39
C VAL A 25 12.10 -7.89 19.81
N ILE A 26 11.89 -7.68 18.52
CA ILE A 26 12.12 -6.38 17.90
C ILE A 26 11.15 -5.44 18.62
N PRO A 27 11.62 -4.37 19.28
CA PRO A 27 10.75 -3.42 19.94
C PRO A 27 9.68 -2.96 18.94
N SER A 28 8.41 -3.15 19.30
CA SER A 28 7.24 -2.88 18.47
C SER A 28 7.15 -1.42 17.99
N GLU A 29 7.93 -0.54 18.60
CA GLU A 29 7.94 0.89 18.31
C GLU A 29 8.72 1.23 17.02
N GLU A 30 9.86 0.58 16.75
CA GLU A 30 10.66 0.87 15.53
C GLU A 30 10.01 0.33 14.24
N PHE A 31 9.20 -0.73 14.35
CA PHE A 31 8.48 -1.31 13.21
C PHE A 31 7.30 -0.42 12.78
N SER A 32 6.67 0.26 13.76
CA SER A 32 5.55 1.18 13.55
C SER A 32 5.96 2.42 12.75
N GLU A 33 7.10 3.05 13.10
CA GLU A 33 7.51 4.31 12.48
C GLU A 33 7.96 4.14 11.01
N LYS A 34 8.71 3.08 10.70
CA LYS A 34 9.14 2.80 9.30
C LYS A 34 7.96 2.45 8.40
N GLN A 35 6.95 1.74 8.91
CA GLN A 35 5.73 1.45 8.14
C GLN A 35 4.86 2.71 7.93
N GLN A 36 4.80 3.60 8.92
CA GLN A 36 4.13 4.88 8.78
C GLN A 36 4.81 5.79 7.74
N GLN A 37 6.15 5.80 7.69
CA GLN A 37 6.92 6.56 6.69
C GLN A 37 6.71 6.10 5.23
N TRP A 38 6.20 4.88 5.04
CA TRP A 38 5.84 4.34 3.72
C TRP A 38 4.40 4.74 3.30
N ARG A 39 3.54 5.15 4.21
CA ARG A 39 2.13 5.48 3.90
C ARG A 39 1.94 6.98 3.72
N ILE A 40 1.63 7.41 2.49
CA ILE A 40 1.27 8.81 2.19
C ILE A 40 -0.16 9.11 2.68
N SER A 41 -1.06 8.15 2.48
CA SER A 41 -2.43 8.19 3.02
C SER A 41 -2.98 6.76 3.10
N TRP A 42 -4.19 6.59 3.65
CA TRP A 42 -4.89 5.31 3.58
C TRP A 42 -5.02 4.74 2.16
N LYS A 43 -5.03 5.63 1.13
CA LYS A 43 -5.11 5.24 -0.28
C LYS A 43 -3.74 4.91 -0.90
N TYR A 44 -2.66 5.52 -0.40
CA TYR A 44 -1.40 5.58 -1.14
C TYR A 44 -0.20 5.15 -0.30
N LEU A 45 0.56 4.23 -0.86
CA LEU A 45 1.88 3.80 -0.43
C LEU A 45 2.93 4.54 -1.25
N ARG A 46 4.00 4.98 -0.58
CA ARG A 46 5.10 5.76 -1.14
C ARG A 46 5.92 4.92 -2.12
N GLY A 47 6.39 5.53 -3.20
CA GLY A 47 7.25 4.85 -4.18
C GLY A 47 7.71 5.77 -5.32
N ALA A 48 8.39 5.19 -6.30
CA ALA A 48 9.06 5.94 -7.38
C ALA A 48 8.15 6.30 -8.57
N ASN A 49 6.82 6.17 -8.46
CA ASN A 49 5.90 6.48 -9.55
C ASN A 49 5.07 7.73 -9.25
N LEU A 50 5.16 8.74 -10.10
CA LEU A 50 4.40 9.97 -9.94
C LEU A 50 3.02 9.86 -10.57
N ILE A 51 2.01 10.15 -9.76
CA ILE A 51 0.62 10.33 -10.19
C ILE A 51 0.12 11.72 -9.83
N TYR A 52 -0.98 12.11 -10.47
CA TYR A 52 -1.83 13.20 -10.02
C TYR A 52 -3.22 12.66 -9.67
N ASP A 53 -3.60 12.79 -8.39
CA ASP A 53 -4.94 12.43 -7.91
C ASP A 53 -5.91 13.55 -8.30
N CYS A 54 -6.78 13.29 -9.28
CA CYS A 54 -7.74 14.27 -9.77
C CYS A 54 -8.88 14.55 -8.80
N LYS A 55 -9.18 13.60 -7.89
CA LYS A 55 -10.22 13.75 -6.86
C LYS A 55 -9.72 14.66 -5.75
N LYS A 56 -8.50 14.42 -5.26
CA LYS A 56 -7.87 15.19 -4.17
C LYS A 56 -7.02 16.38 -4.64
N ARG A 57 -6.82 16.52 -5.95
CA ARG A 57 -6.06 17.59 -6.60
C ARG A 57 -4.62 17.78 -6.12
N HIS A 58 -3.86 16.69 -6.01
CA HIS A 58 -2.45 16.76 -5.63
C HIS A 58 -1.60 15.75 -6.39
N PHE A 59 -0.31 16.04 -6.48
CA PHE A 59 0.70 15.11 -6.96
C PHE A 59 1.13 14.17 -5.81
N ALA A 60 1.39 12.91 -6.13
CA ALA A 60 1.89 11.93 -5.17
C ALA A 60 2.87 10.96 -5.82
N CYS A 61 3.95 10.65 -5.10
CA CYS A 61 4.92 9.61 -5.44
C CYS A 61 4.52 8.27 -4.83
N VAL A 62 3.93 7.39 -5.63
CA VAL A 62 3.32 6.14 -5.19
C VAL A 62 4.10 4.89 -5.62
N ASN A 63 3.84 3.77 -4.96
CA ASN A 63 4.38 2.47 -5.35
C ASN A 63 3.78 1.96 -6.68
N ASN A 64 4.25 0.82 -7.16
CA ASN A 64 3.81 0.27 -8.43
C ASN A 64 2.32 -0.10 -8.44
N ASP A 65 1.83 -0.74 -7.37
CA ASP A 65 0.44 -1.16 -7.29
C ASP A 65 -0.52 0.03 -7.36
N ASN A 66 -0.24 1.11 -6.61
CA ASN A 66 -1.04 2.32 -6.68
C ASN A 66 -0.96 3.04 -8.03
N PHE A 67 0.17 2.90 -8.75
CA PHE A 67 0.31 3.43 -10.10
C PHE A 67 -0.55 2.67 -11.11
N GLU A 68 -0.60 1.34 -11.03
CA GLU A 68 -1.47 0.53 -11.86
C GLU A 68 -2.95 0.80 -11.55
N VAL A 69 -3.33 0.88 -10.27
CA VAL A 69 -4.70 1.30 -9.88
C VAL A 69 -5.05 2.67 -10.46
N CYS A 70 -4.11 3.62 -10.50
CA CYS A 70 -4.34 4.92 -11.13
C CYS A 70 -4.61 4.80 -12.65
N LYS A 71 -3.92 3.90 -13.35
CA LYS A 71 -4.17 3.63 -14.77
C LYS A 71 -5.56 3.02 -14.98
N GLU A 72 -5.93 2.03 -14.18
CA GLU A 72 -7.23 1.37 -14.25
C GLU A 72 -8.38 2.37 -13.95
N GLU A 73 -8.28 3.14 -12.87
CA GLU A 73 -9.27 4.18 -12.53
C GLU A 73 -9.41 5.21 -13.66
N ARG A 74 -8.31 5.54 -14.36
CA ARG A 74 -8.31 6.46 -15.50
C ARG A 74 -8.98 5.86 -16.71
N GLU A 75 -8.65 4.62 -17.08
CA GLU A 75 -9.26 3.94 -18.22
C GLU A 75 -10.75 3.71 -17.99
N GLU A 76 -11.14 3.38 -16.76
CA GLU A 76 -12.55 3.30 -16.38
C GLU A 76 -13.27 4.64 -16.53
N SER A 77 -12.61 5.75 -16.19
CA SER A 77 -13.17 7.08 -16.40
C SER A 77 -13.36 7.40 -17.89
N PHE A 78 -12.48 6.90 -18.76
CA PHE A 78 -12.67 6.99 -20.21
C PHE A 78 -13.84 6.13 -20.68
N ARG A 79 -13.91 4.87 -20.24
CA ARG A 79 -14.99 3.94 -20.58
C ARG A 79 -16.37 4.47 -20.19
N LEU A 80 -16.47 5.10 -19.03
CA LEU A 80 -17.68 5.75 -18.52
C LEU A 80 -17.93 7.16 -19.08
N ASN A 81 -17.11 7.63 -20.02
CA ASN A 81 -17.20 8.95 -20.65
C ASN A 81 -17.30 10.12 -19.65
N LYS A 82 -16.59 10.00 -18.52
CA LYS A 82 -16.56 11.05 -17.48
C LYS A 82 -15.86 12.28 -18.01
N THR A 83 -16.38 13.48 -17.72
CA THR A 83 -15.72 14.75 -18.09
C THR A 83 -14.41 14.94 -17.31
N VAL A 84 -14.39 14.52 -16.05
CA VAL A 84 -13.22 14.57 -15.17
C VAL A 84 -12.75 13.14 -14.88
N LEU A 85 -11.48 12.88 -15.15
CA LEU A 85 -10.82 11.59 -14.92
C LEU A 85 -10.51 11.40 -13.43
N ALA A 86 -10.47 10.16 -12.98
CA ALA A 86 -10.21 9.83 -11.57
C ALA A 86 -8.75 10.05 -11.16
N CYS A 87 -7.80 9.75 -12.05
CA CYS A 87 -6.37 9.83 -11.78
C CYS A 87 -5.60 10.09 -13.07
N ALA A 88 -4.37 10.61 -12.95
CA ALA A 88 -3.44 10.74 -14.06
C ALA A 88 -2.08 10.12 -13.70
N PRO A 89 -1.71 8.98 -14.29
CA PRO A 89 -0.37 8.43 -14.16
C PRO A 89 0.58 9.25 -15.03
N LEU A 90 1.66 9.78 -14.45
CA LEU A 90 2.53 10.74 -15.12
C LEU A 90 3.87 10.14 -15.53
N LYS A 91 4.65 9.62 -14.57
CA LYS A 91 6.03 9.17 -14.84
C LYS A 91 6.53 8.20 -13.77
N THR A 92 7.33 7.23 -14.19
CA THR A 92 8.12 6.35 -13.30
C THR A 92 9.56 6.85 -13.24
N TYR A 93 10.14 6.84 -12.04
CA TYR A 93 11.51 7.28 -11.77
C TYR A 93 12.39 6.11 -11.35
N LYS A 94 13.70 6.34 -11.37
CA LYS A 94 14.69 5.34 -10.92
C LYS A 94 14.55 5.07 -9.43
N ASP A 95 14.33 6.12 -8.66
CA ASP A 95 14.13 6.05 -7.22
C ASP A 95 13.12 7.09 -6.73
N ILE A 96 12.78 6.97 -5.46
CA ILE A 96 11.81 7.81 -4.78
C ILE A 96 12.28 9.27 -4.65
N GLY A 97 13.59 9.51 -4.54
CA GLY A 97 14.15 10.85 -4.38
C GLY A 97 13.98 11.68 -5.64
N GLU A 98 14.19 11.08 -6.81
CA GLU A 98 13.92 11.73 -8.10
C GLU A 98 12.43 12.07 -8.26
N CYS A 99 11.54 11.15 -7.89
CA CYS A 99 10.10 11.40 -7.93
C CYS A 99 9.71 12.58 -7.04
N GLU A 100 10.20 12.62 -5.81
CA GLU A 100 9.86 13.67 -4.84
C GLU A 100 10.40 15.04 -5.22
N LYS A 101 11.57 15.07 -5.86
CA LYS A 101 12.10 16.30 -6.44
C LYS A 101 11.13 16.84 -7.49
N GLU A 102 10.71 16.01 -8.45
CA GLU A 102 9.75 16.44 -9.47
C GLU A 102 8.41 16.82 -8.85
N GLN A 103 7.90 16.04 -7.89
CA GLN A 103 6.64 16.31 -7.21
C GLN A 103 6.64 17.73 -6.61
N LYS A 104 7.72 18.12 -5.91
CA LYS A 104 7.88 19.47 -5.35
C LYS A 104 7.88 20.54 -6.44
N GLU A 105 8.59 20.30 -7.55
CA GLU A 105 8.62 21.25 -8.67
C GLU A 105 7.24 21.43 -9.33
N LEU A 106 6.51 20.34 -9.55
CA LEU A 106 5.19 20.38 -10.17
C LEU A 106 4.13 21.04 -9.29
N VAL A 107 4.19 20.80 -7.97
CA VAL A 107 3.35 21.50 -7.00
C VAL A 107 3.57 23.02 -7.07
N ALA A 108 4.81 23.46 -7.28
CA ALA A 108 5.13 24.89 -7.40
C ALA A 108 4.75 25.49 -8.76
N LYS A 109 4.80 24.72 -9.85
CA LYS A 109 4.73 25.25 -11.23
C LYS A 109 3.36 25.13 -11.91
N VAL A 110 2.55 24.11 -11.61
CA VAL A 110 1.48 23.68 -12.55
C VAL A 110 0.07 23.93 -12.03
N PRO A 111 -0.80 24.68 -12.76
CA PRO A 111 -2.23 24.66 -12.52
C PRO A 111 -2.77 23.27 -12.86
N SER A 112 -3.10 22.55 -11.81
CA SER A 112 -3.15 21.11 -11.73
C SER A 112 -4.34 20.42 -12.44
N LYS A 113 -5.19 21.20 -13.11
CA LYS A 113 -6.46 20.71 -13.70
C LYS A 113 -6.28 20.02 -15.06
N LYS A 114 -5.21 20.31 -15.81
CA LYS A 114 -5.03 19.81 -17.19
C LYS A 114 -4.96 18.28 -17.27
N PHE A 115 -4.39 17.62 -16.26
CA PHE A 115 -4.22 16.17 -16.25
C PHE A 115 -5.53 15.37 -16.13
N CYS A 116 -6.59 16.04 -15.69
CA CYS A 116 -7.86 15.43 -15.33
C CYS A 116 -8.95 15.59 -16.38
N VAL A 117 -8.69 16.30 -17.47
CA VAL A 117 -9.69 16.52 -18.51
C VAL A 117 -9.74 15.31 -19.43
N ASN A 118 -10.96 14.84 -19.69
CA ASN A 118 -11.19 13.80 -20.67
C ASN A 118 -11.25 14.40 -22.08
N HIS A 119 -10.12 14.39 -22.78
CA HIS A 119 -10.03 14.81 -24.18
C HIS A 119 -10.57 13.78 -25.19
N ARG A 120 -10.91 12.56 -24.75
CA ARG A 120 -11.53 11.52 -25.61
C ARG A 120 -13.04 11.72 -25.76
N LYS A 121 -13.65 12.53 -24.89
CA LYS A 121 -15.07 12.84 -24.97
C LYS A 121 -15.32 13.76 -26.16
N LYS A 122 -15.95 13.24 -27.20
CA LYS A 122 -16.52 14.07 -28.27
C LYS A 122 -17.69 14.84 -27.67
N ILE A 123 -17.63 16.17 -27.72
CA ILE A 123 -18.81 17.01 -27.52
C ILE A 123 -19.64 16.81 -28.79
N ILE A 124 -20.75 16.10 -28.66
CA ILE A 124 -21.78 16.10 -29.69
C ILE A 124 -22.61 17.34 -29.34
N ASP A 125 -22.39 18.42 -30.09
CA ASP A 125 -23.29 19.58 -30.12
C ASP A 125 -24.56 19.23 -30.91
#